data_AF-A0A7X0DJR3-F1
#
_entry.id   AF-A0A7X0DJR3-F1
#
_cell.length_a   1.000
_cell.length_b   1.000
_cell.length_c   1.000
_cell.angle_alpha   90.00
_cell.angle_beta   90.00
_cell.angle_gamma   90.00
#
_symmetry.space_group_name_H-M   'P 1'
#
loop_
_entity.id
_entity.type
_entity.pdbx_description
1 polymer ?
#
loop_
_entity_poly.entity_id
_entity_poly.type
_entity_poly.pdbx_seq_one_letter_code
_entity_poly.pdbx_strand_id
1 'polypeptide(L)' 'MNDVTSEVFSTTDVDTVTNYAVANGLAGVHFWSLDRDTPCSGNVTYASATCNSVSGSTALQYTNRFLQDLGR' A
#
# COMPACT_ATOMS: atom_id res chain seq x y z
N MET A 1 -6.38 2.45 7.65
CA MET A 1 -6.37 3.68 8.46
C MET A 1 -4.97 3.87 8.98
N ASN A 2 -4.51 5.11 8.98
CA ASN A 2 -3.28 5.57 9.61
C ASN A 2 -3.61 6.36 10.88
N ASP A 3 -2.60 6.91 11.56
CA ASP A 3 -2.77 7.78 12.72
C ASP A 3 -3.65 9.00 12.42
N VAL A 4 -3.59 9.52 11.20
CA VAL A 4 -4.56 10.48 10.65
C VAL A 4 -5.54 9.76 9.71
N THR A 5 -6.83 9.83 10.01
CA THR A 5 -7.85 9.01 9.34
C THR A 5 -8.12 9.40 7.89
N SER A 6 -7.88 10.66 7.52
CA SER A 6 -8.00 11.16 6.14
C SER A 6 -6.80 10.82 5.26
N GLU A 7 -5.69 10.37 5.84
CA GLU A 7 -4.48 10.01 5.10
C GLU A 7 -4.57 8.55 4.67
N VAL A 8 -4.99 8.33 3.42
CA VAL A 8 -5.10 7.00 2.82
C VAL A 8 -4.21 6.93 1.60
N PHE A 9 -3.22 6.03 1.65
CA PHE A 9 -2.40 5.69 0.49
C PHE A 9 -3.13 4.64 -0.36
N SER A 10 -3.45 5.00 -1.59
CA SER A 10 -4.17 4.16 -2.56
C SER A 10 -3.22 3.46 -3.54
N THR A 11 -3.75 2.58 -4.39
CA THR A 11 -2.97 1.99 -5.49
C THR A 11 -2.57 3.01 -6.55
N THR A 12 -3.28 4.13 -6.69
CA THR A 12 -2.87 5.23 -7.59
C THR A 12 -1.63 5.95 -7.06
N ASP A 13 -1.46 5.98 -5.74
CA ASP A 13 -0.26 6.53 -5.12
C ASP A 13 0.95 5.59 -5.31
N VAL A 14 0.70 4.27 -5.39
CA VAL A 14 1.72 3.29 -5.80
C VAL A 14 2.26 3.64 -7.20
N ASP A 15 1.37 3.90 -8.16
CA ASP A 15 1.78 4.29 -9.52
C ASP A 15 2.67 5.54 -9.49
N THR A 16 2.24 6.54 -8.73
CA THR A 16 2.91 7.83 -8.63
C THR A 16 4.32 7.68 -8.04
N VAL A 17 4.44 6.95 -6.92
CA VAL A 17 5.73 6.72 -6.24
C VAL A 17 6.65 5.85 -7.09
N THR A 18 6.12 4.80 -7.73
CA THR A 18 6.92 3.91 -8.56
C THR A 18 7.47 4.64 -9.79
N ASN A 19 6.63 5.43 -10.47
CA ASN A 19 7.06 6.25 -11.59
C ASN A 19 8.16 7.24 -11.20
N TYR A 20 8.01 7.90 -10.04
CA TYR A 20 9.05 8.79 -9.51
C TYR A 20 10.37 8.05 -9.24
N ALA A 21 10.30 6.89 -8.59
CA ALA A 21 11.48 6.10 -8.25
C ALA A 21 12.24 5.65 -9.52
N VAL A 22 11.52 5.18 -10.54
CA VAL A 22 12.09 4.79 -11.83
C VAL A 22 12.71 6.00 -12.55
N ALA A 23 11.97 7.11 -12.64
CA ALA A 23 12.44 8.32 -13.33
C ALA A 23 13.71 8.91 -12.72
N ASN A 24 13.93 8.71 -11.42
CA ASN A 24 15.10 9.22 -10.70
C ASN A 24 16.19 8.16 -10.47
N GLY A 25 16.05 6.95 -11.03
CA GLY A 25 17.05 5.89 -10.88
C GLY A 25 17.26 5.44 -9.43
N LEU A 26 16.21 5.48 -8.60
CA LEU A 26 16.28 5.00 -7.22
C LEU A 26 16.39 3.47 -7.20
N ALA A 27 17.08 2.93 -6.20
CA ALA A 27 17.32 1.49 -6.08
C ALA A 27 16.05 0.67 -5.79
N GLY A 28 15.00 1.28 -5.25
CA GLY A 28 13.74 0.61 -4.95
C GLY A 28 12.84 1.39 -4.01
N VAL A 29 11.73 0.76 -3.65
CA VAL A 29 10.71 1.28 -2.75
C VAL A 29 10.42 0.23 -1.68
N HIS A 30 10.17 0.69 -0.46
CA HIS A 30 9.73 -0.15 0.65
C HIS A 30 8.47 0.46 1.23
N PHE A 31 7.51 -0.37 1.62
CA PHE A 31 6.29 0.08 2.28
C PHE A 31 6.07 -0.66 3.59
N TRP A 32 5.40 0.00 4.54
CA TRP A 32 5.04 -0.58 5.82
C TRP A 32 3.57 -1.03 5.83
N SER A 33 3.29 -2.32 5.91
CA SER A 33 4.18 -3.49 5.94
C SER A 33 3.49 -4.63 5.20
N LEU A 34 4.23 -5.72 4.93
CA LEU A 34 3.65 -6.89 4.28
C LEU A 34 2.47 -7.47 5.08
N ASP A 35 2.58 -7.57 6.41
CA ASP A 35 1.49 -8.06 7.25
C ASP A 35 0.23 -7.17 7.18
N ARG A 36 0.39 -5.88 6.87
CA ARG A 36 -0.75 -4.97 6.68
C ARG A 36 -1.36 -5.04 5.28
N ASP A 37 -0.72 -5.70 4.32
CA ASP A 37 -1.23 -5.84 2.95
C ASP A 37 -2.29 -6.93 2.83
N THR A 38 -3.28 -6.85 3.71
CA THR A 38 -4.48 -7.68 3.72
C THR A 38 -5.59 -6.93 4.45
N PRO A 39 -6.85 -6.99 3.97
CA PRO A 39 -7.95 -6.31 4.63
C PRO A 39 -8.19 -6.89 6.04
N CYS A 40 -8.51 -6.01 6.99
CA CYS A 40 -8.97 -6.44 8.31
C CYS A 40 -10.33 -7.16 8.21
N SER A 41 -10.56 -8.11 9.13
CA SER A 41 -11.88 -8.72 9.27
C SER A 41 -12.90 -7.68 9.77
N GLY A 42 -13.91 -7.40 8.96
CA GLY A 42 -14.94 -6.41 9.26
C GLY A 42 -14.48 -4.97 9.06
N ASN A 43 -15.37 -4.02 9.35
CA ASN A 43 -15.05 -2.59 9.25
C ASN A 43 -14.41 -2.12 10.56
N VAL A 44 -13.11 -1.86 10.54
CA VAL A 44 -12.35 -1.39 11.69
C VAL A 44 -11.95 0.08 11.52
N THR A 45 -12.04 0.85 12.60
CA THR A 45 -11.75 2.30 12.64
C THR A 45 -10.46 2.60 13.39
N TYR A 46 -9.47 1.71 13.30
CA TYR A 46 -8.16 1.86 13.94
C TYR A 46 -7.05 1.34 13.02
N ALA A 47 -5.82 1.78 13.26
CA ALA A 47 -4.64 1.24 12.59
C ALA A 47 -4.25 -0.11 13.22
N SER A 48 -4.04 -1.13 12.39
CA SER A 48 -3.55 -2.45 12.80
C SER A 48 -2.16 -2.71 12.23
N ALA A 49 -1.35 -3.50 12.93
CA ALA A 49 -0.05 -3.96 12.48
C ALA A 49 -0.13 -5.19 11.55
N THR A 50 -1.28 -5.88 11.51
CA THR A 50 -1.45 -7.17 10.82
C THR A 50 -2.57 -7.18 9.77
N CYS A 51 -3.17 -6.02 9.52
CA CYS A 51 -4.15 -5.82 8.45
C CYS A 51 -4.35 -4.32 8.19
N ASN A 52 -4.99 -3.97 7.08
CA ASN A 52 -5.38 -2.61 6.77
C ASN A 52 -6.91 -2.44 6.77
N SER A 53 -7.37 -1.23 7.06
CA SER A 53 -8.80 -0.88 7.07
C SER A 53 -9.24 -0.16 5.79
N VAL A 54 -8.50 -0.30 4.69
CA VAL A 54 -8.82 0.35 3.42
C VAL A 54 -9.98 -0.42 2.78
N SER A 55 -11.10 0.27 2.59
CA SER A 55 -12.31 -0.32 2.03
C SER A 55 -12.06 -0.83 0.62
N GLY A 56 -12.52 -2.05 0.32
CA GLY A 56 -12.37 -2.67 -0.99
C GLY A 56 -10.97 -3.18 -1.31
N SER A 57 -10.03 -3.14 -0.36
CA SER A 57 -8.71 -3.74 -0.55
C SER A 57 -8.76 -5.27 -0.56
N THR A 58 -7.77 -5.88 -1.19
CA THR A 58 -7.59 -7.34 -1.25
C THR A 58 -6.21 -7.73 -0.70
N ALA A 59 -6.03 -9.01 -0.39
CA ALA A 59 -4.74 -9.51 0.06
C ALA A 59 -3.65 -9.30 -1.02
N LEU A 60 -2.50 -8.79 -0.59
CA LEU A 60 -1.33 -8.48 -1.41
C LEU A 60 -1.58 -7.41 -2.50
N GLN A 61 -2.64 -6.59 -2.38
CA GLN A 61 -3.00 -5.62 -3.41
C GLN A 61 -1.87 -4.63 -3.66
N TYR A 62 -1.22 -4.12 -2.61
CA TYR A 62 -0.15 -3.13 -2.73
C TYR A 62 1.14 -3.79 -3.24
N THR A 63 1.53 -4.94 -2.69
CA THR A 63 2.67 -5.74 -3.18
C THR A 63 2.53 -6.02 -4.67
N ASN A 64 1.38 -6.54 -5.11
CA ASN A 64 1.17 -6.88 -6.51
C ASN A 64 1.21 -5.63 -7.41
N ARG A 65 0.69 -4.48 -6.95
CA ARG A 65 0.77 -3.24 -7.72
C ARG A 65 2.21 -2.73 -7.85
N PHE A 66 2.99 -2.71 -6.76
CA PHE A 66 4.40 -2.33 -6.82
C PHE A 66 5.20 -3.26 -7.75
N LEU A 67 4.96 -4.58 -7.70
CA LEU A 67 5.62 -5.54 -8.60
C LEU A 67 5.23 -5.31 -10.07
N GLN A 68 3.93 -5.09 -10.34
CA GLN A 68 3.43 -4.77 -11.67
C GLN A 68 4.11 -3.51 -12.24
N ASP A 69 4.13 -2.41 -11.47
CA ASP A 69 4.65 -1.13 -11.93
C ASP A 69 6.18 -1.14 -12.08
N LEU A 70 6.89 -1.97 -11.30
CA LEU A 70 8.34 -2.19 -11.42
C LEU A 70 8.72 -3.24 -12.48
N GLY A 71 7.75 -3.95 -13.08
CA GLY A 71 7.97 -5.00 -14.05
C GLY A 71 8.67 -6.25 -13.47
N ARG A 72 8.28 -6.67 -12.26
CA ARG A 72 8.85 -7.83 -11.54
C ARG A 72 7.86 -8.94 -11.25
#